data_AF-A0A9Q5BU70-F1
#
_entry.id   AF-A0A9Q5BU70-F1
#
_cell.length_a   1.000
_cell.length_b   1.000
_cell.length_c   1.000
_cell.angle_alpha   90.00
_cell.angle_beta   90.00
_cell.angle_gamma   90.00
#
_symmetry.space_group_name_H-M   'P 1'
#
loop_
_entity.id
_entity.type
_entity.pdbx_description
1 polymer ?
#
loop_
_entity_poly.entity_id
_entity_poly.type
_entity_poly.pdbx_seq_one_letter_code
_entity_poly.pdbx_strand_id
1 'polypeptide(L)'
;MPRIRRCRFKGCHNPAFMPHFYCKKHMKYEADYLAKREQFRTHKQSRQSRWRYNHITRYRNPVKAEQNKFYHSKQWQSMRTIVLNRDYSLCQYCKALGRLKEGNIIDHVLPVERYPEHMKDLGNLVTCCGQCHYWKTRFEEKYYGTGLHGQPTKNPPITDVKLIAKLSQKLRNEHALKRK
;
A
#
# COMPACT_ATOMS: atom_id res chain seq x y z
N MET A 1 13.89 38.49 -14.71
CA MET A 1 14.22 37.27 -15.45
C MET A 1 12.98 36.43 -15.65
N PRO A 2 12.62 36.01 -16.88
CA PRO A 2 11.47 35.15 -17.12
C PRO A 2 11.67 33.80 -16.41
N ARG A 3 10.65 33.33 -15.68
CA ARG A 3 10.69 32.03 -15.00
C ARG A 3 10.56 30.92 -16.06
N ILE A 4 11.61 30.10 -16.20
CA ILE A 4 11.68 29.01 -17.17
C ILE A 4 11.56 27.67 -16.43
N ARG A 5 10.93 26.69 -17.08
CA ARG A 5 10.90 25.29 -16.64
C ARG A 5 11.14 24.37 -17.84
N ARG A 6 11.43 23.09 -17.57
CA ARG A 6 11.53 22.08 -18.63
C ARG A 6 10.15 21.71 -19.18
N CYS A 7 10.06 21.58 -20.50
CA CYS A 7 8.86 21.09 -21.20
C CYS A 7 8.44 19.71 -20.68
N ARG A 8 7.15 19.52 -20.41
CA ARG A 8 6.61 18.26 -19.86
C ARG A 8 6.36 17.15 -20.88
N PHE A 9 6.58 17.41 -22.17
CA PHE A 9 6.37 16.40 -23.21
C PHE A 9 7.41 15.28 -23.06
N LYS A 10 6.98 14.02 -23.15
CA LYS A 10 7.87 12.86 -22.99
C LYS A 10 9.04 12.96 -23.98
N GLY A 11 10.27 12.92 -23.47
CA GLY A 11 11.49 13.04 -24.27
C GLY A 11 11.90 14.47 -24.67
N CYS A 12 11.09 15.50 -24.39
CA CYS A 12 11.47 16.88 -24.70
C CYS A 12 12.31 17.51 -23.58
N HIS A 13 13.33 18.27 -23.97
CA HIS A 13 14.24 18.98 -23.05
C HIS A 13 14.19 20.51 -23.23
N ASN A 14 13.40 21.02 -24.17
CA ASN A 14 13.32 22.44 -24.46
C ASN A 14 12.73 23.25 -23.29
N PRO A 15 13.12 24.53 -23.15
CA PRO A 15 12.54 25.41 -22.15
C PRO A 15 11.09 25.75 -22.49
N ALA A 16 10.25 25.72 -21.45
CA ALA A 16 8.90 26.26 -21.45
C ALA A 16 8.88 27.50 -20.54
N PHE A 17 8.36 28.60 -21.07
CA PHE A 17 8.28 29.86 -20.35
C PHE A 17 6.99 29.90 -19.54
N MET A 18 7.08 30.26 -18.25
CA MET A 18 5.89 30.41 -17.40
C MET A 18 4.99 31.51 -17.98
N PRO A 19 3.66 31.28 -18.15
CA PRO A 19 2.81 30.30 -17.47
C PRO A 19 2.65 28.94 -18.17
N HIS A 20 3.32 28.66 -19.30
CA HIS A 20 3.12 27.44 -20.09
C HIS A 20 3.96 26.24 -19.63
N PHE A 21 3.40 25.05 -19.61
CA PHE A 21 4.07 23.79 -19.23
C PHE A 21 4.81 23.12 -20.40
N TYR A 22 4.50 23.52 -21.63
CA TYR A 22 5.16 23.05 -22.84
C TYR A 22 5.91 24.17 -23.58
N CYS A 23 6.92 23.78 -24.36
CA CYS A 23 7.61 24.69 -25.27
C CYS A 23 6.74 25.00 -26.50
N LYS A 24 7.10 26.00 -27.31
CA LYS A 24 6.38 26.40 -28.55
C LYS A 24 6.00 25.19 -29.45
N LYS A 25 6.90 24.21 -29.61
CA LYS A 25 6.66 22.99 -30.41
C LYS A 25 5.54 22.08 -29.87
N HIS A 26 5.28 22.13 -28.57
CA HIS A 26 4.37 21.23 -27.86
C HIS A 26 3.16 21.97 -27.25
N MET A 27 2.92 23.22 -27.66
CA MET A 27 1.85 24.09 -27.17
C MET A 27 0.46 23.42 -27.27
N LYS A 28 0.25 22.60 -28.30
CA LYS A 28 -1.01 21.86 -28.51
C LYS A 28 -1.43 20.95 -27.33
N TYR A 29 -0.47 20.47 -26.54
CA TYR A 29 -0.75 19.61 -25.39
C TYR A 29 -1.03 20.38 -24.09
N GLU A 30 -0.89 21.72 -24.12
CA GLU A 30 -1.09 22.58 -22.96
C GLU A 30 -2.54 22.52 -22.46
N ALA A 31 -3.51 22.60 -23.38
CA ALA A 31 -4.94 22.52 -23.08
C ALA A 31 -5.29 21.19 -22.39
N ASP A 32 -4.87 20.07 -22.97
CA ASP A 32 -5.09 18.72 -22.40
C ASP A 32 -4.45 18.55 -21.02
N TYR A 33 -3.24 19.09 -20.85
CA TYR A 33 -2.52 19.01 -19.59
C TYR A 33 -3.18 19.86 -18.50
N LEU A 34 -3.64 21.07 -18.83
CA LEU A 34 -4.38 21.92 -17.93
C LEU A 34 -5.74 21.30 -17.55
N ALA A 35 -6.46 20.73 -18.52
CA ALA A 35 -7.72 20.03 -18.28
C ALA A 35 -7.54 18.84 -17.32
N LYS A 36 -6.53 17.99 -17.57
CA LYS A 36 -6.16 16.89 -16.65
C LYS A 36 -5.80 17.43 -15.27
N ARG A 37 -4.99 18.50 -15.21
CA ARG A 37 -4.57 19.09 -13.94
C ARG A 37 -5.75 19.67 -13.16
N GLU A 38 -6.74 20.26 -13.83
CA GLU A 38 -7.96 20.78 -13.21
C GLU A 38 -8.80 19.66 -12.62
N GLN A 39 -8.94 18.53 -13.33
CA GLN A 39 -9.57 17.31 -12.80
C GLN A 39 -8.92 16.84 -11.49
N PHE A 40 -7.59 16.94 -11.37
CA PHE A 40 -6.87 16.60 -10.14
C PHE A 40 -6.83 17.73 -9.10
N ARG A 41 -7.08 18.99 -9.48
CA ARG A 41 -7.09 20.15 -8.57
C ARG A 41 -8.31 20.13 -7.66
N THR A 42 -9.44 19.68 -8.18
CA THR A 42 -10.72 19.50 -7.45
C THR A 42 -10.71 18.26 -6.57
N HIS A 43 -9.80 17.30 -6.81
CA HIS A 43 -9.54 16.12 -5.98
C HIS A 43 -8.78 16.42 -4.67
N LYS A 44 -8.85 17.64 -4.12
CA LYS A 44 -8.54 17.83 -2.69
C LYS A 44 -9.63 17.10 -1.92
N GLN A 45 -9.27 16.03 -1.20
CA GLN A 45 -10.18 15.40 -0.25
C GLN A 45 -10.79 16.50 0.63
N SER A 46 -12.10 16.70 0.49
CA SER A 46 -12.82 17.69 1.28
C SER A 46 -12.62 17.36 2.77
N ARG A 47 -12.70 18.37 3.65
CA ARG A 47 -12.68 18.13 5.11
C ARG A 47 -13.71 17.06 5.49
N GLN A 48 -14.85 17.04 4.80
CA GLN A 48 -15.90 16.04 4.96
C GLN A 48 -15.46 14.62 4.56
N SER A 49 -14.73 14.44 3.46
CA SER A 49 -14.21 13.13 3.04
C SER A 49 -13.20 12.57 4.03
N ARG A 50 -12.27 13.40 4.53
CA ARG A 50 -11.34 13.00 5.60
C ARG A 50 -12.05 12.65 6.89
N TRP A 51 -13.05 13.44 7.27
CA TRP A 51 -13.86 13.18 8.45
C TRP A 51 -14.58 11.83 8.32
N ARG A 52 -15.23 11.57 7.18
CA ARG A 52 -15.88 10.27 6.91
C ARG A 52 -14.89 9.11 7.01
N TYR A 53 -13.71 9.20 6.41
CA TYR A 53 -12.71 8.12 6.51
C TYR A 53 -12.26 7.89 7.96
N ASN A 54 -11.92 8.97 8.66
CA ASN A 54 -11.39 8.91 10.03
C ASN A 54 -12.43 8.43 11.04
N HIS A 55 -13.70 8.82 10.91
CA HIS A 55 -14.75 8.53 11.91
C HIS A 55 -15.68 7.39 11.51
N ILE A 56 -15.92 7.15 10.22
CA ILE A 56 -16.85 6.12 9.75
C ILE A 56 -16.08 4.89 9.29
N THR A 57 -15.18 5.02 8.30
CA THR A 57 -14.54 3.85 7.69
C THR A 57 -13.61 3.13 8.65
N ARG A 58 -12.84 3.85 9.49
CA ARG A 58 -11.95 3.23 10.50
C ARG A 58 -12.70 2.56 11.65
N TYR A 59 -13.89 3.04 11.99
CA TYR A 59 -14.70 2.53 13.10
C TYR A 59 -15.92 1.75 12.60
N ARG A 60 -15.88 1.27 11.35
CA ARG A 60 -17.02 0.62 10.67
C ARG A 60 -17.55 -0.61 11.40
N ASN A 61 -16.68 -1.31 12.11
CA ASN A 61 -17.01 -2.52 12.85
C ASN A 61 -16.11 -2.62 14.10
N PRO A 62 -16.50 -3.41 15.12
CA PRO A 62 -15.76 -3.47 16.38
C PRO A 62 -14.32 -3.96 16.20
N VAL A 63 -14.09 -4.94 15.32
CA VAL A 63 -12.75 -5.48 15.02
C VAL A 63 -11.81 -4.39 14.47
N LYS A 64 -12.27 -3.55 13.54
CA LYS A 64 -11.48 -2.44 12.98
C LYS A 64 -11.25 -1.32 13.99
N ALA A 65 -12.24 -1.04 14.83
CA ALA A 65 -12.08 -0.07 15.91
C ALA A 65 -11.02 -0.54 16.92
N GLU A 66 -11.04 -1.82 17.31
CA GLU A 66 -10.04 -2.42 18.19
C GLU A 66 -8.66 -2.47 17.53
N GLN A 67 -8.58 -2.88 16.26
CA GLN A 67 -7.34 -2.86 15.47
C GLN A 67 -6.73 -1.45 15.42
N ASN A 68 -7.54 -0.43 15.19
CA ASN A 68 -7.09 0.96 15.18
C ASN A 68 -6.57 1.39 16.56
N LYS A 69 -7.29 1.06 17.64
CA LYS A 69 -6.84 1.32 19.02
C LYS A 69 -5.51 0.61 19.32
N PHE A 70 -5.36 -0.64 18.87
CA PHE A 70 -4.15 -1.43 19.03
C PHE A 70 -2.95 -0.78 18.34
N TYR A 71 -3.07 -0.35 17.09
CA TYR A 71 -1.96 0.31 16.37
C TYR A 71 -1.53 1.65 17.00
N HIS A 72 -2.39 2.30 17.80
CA HIS A 72 -2.04 3.49 18.57
C HIS A 72 -1.55 3.20 20.00
N SER A 73 -1.53 1.93 20.41
CA SER A 73 -1.13 1.53 21.77
C SER A 73 0.40 1.48 21.96
N LYS A 74 0.85 1.66 23.20
CA LYS A 74 2.26 1.42 23.59
C LYS A 74 2.69 -0.03 23.37
N GLN A 75 1.76 -0.97 23.52
CA GLN A 75 2.00 -2.40 23.29
C GLN A 75 2.47 -2.63 21.85
N TRP A 76 1.78 -2.06 20.86
CA TRP A 76 2.18 -2.16 19.46
C TRP A 76 3.55 -1.54 19.20
N GLN A 77 3.86 -0.39 19.79
CA GLN A 77 5.18 0.25 19.63
C GLN A 77 6.30 -0.67 20.14
N SER A 78 6.12 -1.29 21.31
CA SER A 78 7.07 -2.26 21.86
C SER A 78 7.22 -3.50 20.95
N MET A 79 6.10 -4.13 20.58
CA MET A 79 6.10 -5.30 19.69
C MET A 79 6.77 -5.00 18.34
N ARG A 80 6.49 -3.82 17.77
CA ARG A 80 7.12 -3.37 16.52
C ARG A 80 8.64 -3.33 16.65
N THR A 81 9.16 -2.75 17.72
CA THR A 81 10.61 -2.70 17.95
C THR A 81 11.21 -4.10 18.10
N ILE A 82 10.55 -4.99 18.86
CA ILE A 82 10.99 -6.38 19.02
C ILE A 82 11.07 -7.09 17.68
N VAL A 83 10.02 -6.99 16.86
CA VAL A 83 9.95 -7.67 15.55
C VAL A 83 10.97 -7.11 14.56
N LEU A 84 11.13 -5.78 14.50
CA LEU A 84 12.16 -5.17 13.64
C LEU A 84 13.57 -5.62 14.03
N ASN A 85 13.86 -5.70 15.33
CA ASN A 85 15.17 -6.16 15.81
C ASN A 85 15.38 -7.66 15.53
N ARG A 86 14.37 -8.50 15.79
CA ARG A 86 14.39 -9.95 15.49
C ARG A 86 14.67 -10.22 14.01
N ASP A 87 14.03 -9.43 13.15
CA ASP A 87 14.09 -9.62 11.71
C ASP A 87 15.25 -8.85 11.05
N TYR A 88 16.06 -8.13 11.83
CA TYR A 88 17.13 -7.24 11.36
C TYR A 88 16.66 -6.20 10.34
N SER A 89 15.43 -5.71 10.48
CA SER A 89 14.76 -4.85 9.50
C SER A 89 14.72 -5.42 8.07
N LEU A 90 14.79 -6.75 7.92
CA LEU A 90 14.71 -7.43 6.63
C LEU A 90 13.31 -7.98 6.36
N CYS A 91 12.88 -7.87 5.12
CA CYS A 91 11.62 -8.41 4.66
C CYS A 91 11.63 -9.96 4.69
N GLN A 92 10.86 -10.55 5.60
CA GLN A 92 10.79 -12.00 5.77
C GLN A 92 10.20 -12.73 4.56
N TYR A 93 9.25 -12.11 3.85
CA TYR A 93 8.72 -12.67 2.60
C TYR A 93 9.77 -12.69 1.48
N CYS A 94 10.63 -11.66 1.40
CA CYS A 94 11.72 -11.66 0.42
C CYS A 94 12.76 -12.73 0.80
N LYS A 95 13.12 -12.80 2.09
CA LYS A 95 14.07 -13.79 2.62
C LYS A 95 13.61 -15.22 2.33
N ALA A 96 12.33 -15.52 2.52
CA ALA A 96 11.74 -16.82 2.21
C ALA A 96 11.81 -17.21 0.71
N LEU A 97 11.95 -16.22 -0.16
CA LEU A 97 12.14 -16.39 -1.61
C LEU A 97 13.63 -16.29 -2.03
N GLY A 98 14.56 -16.29 -1.08
CA GLY A 98 16.00 -16.18 -1.35
C GLY A 98 16.46 -14.78 -1.75
N ARG A 99 15.72 -13.72 -1.38
CA ARG A 99 16.04 -12.33 -1.70
C ARG A 99 16.26 -11.52 -0.43
N LEU A 100 17.26 -10.66 -0.42
CA LEU A 100 17.46 -9.69 0.66
C LEU A 100 16.89 -8.33 0.27
N LYS A 101 16.02 -7.80 1.11
CA LYS A 101 15.42 -6.48 0.94
C LYS A 101 15.03 -5.93 2.30
N GLU A 102 15.34 -4.67 2.53
CA GLU A 102 14.92 -3.97 3.74
C GLU A 102 13.40 -3.83 3.81
N GLY A 103 12.88 -3.90 5.03
CA GLY A 103 11.47 -3.74 5.36
C GLY A 103 11.32 -2.87 6.58
N ASN A 104 10.30 -2.00 6.56
CA ASN A 104 9.95 -1.14 7.70
C ASN A 104 8.47 -1.29 8.08
N ILE A 105 7.76 -2.22 7.46
CA ILE A 105 6.36 -2.50 7.75
C ILE A 105 6.33 -3.76 8.58
N ILE A 106 5.60 -3.75 9.70
CA ILE A 106 5.29 -4.96 10.45
C ILE A 106 3.91 -5.39 10.02
N ASP A 107 3.83 -6.63 9.54
CA ASP A 107 2.65 -7.20 8.94
C ASP A 107 2.22 -8.44 9.73
N HIS A 108 0.91 -8.64 9.82
CA HIS A 108 0.30 -9.79 10.47
C HIS A 108 0.20 -10.94 9.47
N VAL A 109 0.86 -12.07 9.70
CA VAL A 109 0.86 -13.24 8.81
C VAL A 109 -0.57 -13.75 8.60
N LEU A 110 -1.33 -13.89 9.67
CA LEU A 110 -2.77 -14.10 9.70
C LEU A 110 -3.49 -12.75 9.82
N PRO A 111 -4.43 -12.42 8.92
CA PRO A 111 -5.09 -11.12 8.93
C PRO A 111 -5.99 -10.96 10.17
N VAL A 112 -5.81 -9.85 10.89
CA VAL A 112 -6.59 -9.47 12.10
C VAL A 112 -8.10 -9.48 11.85
N GLU A 113 -8.55 -9.22 10.63
CA GLU A 113 -9.98 -9.23 10.28
C GLU A 113 -10.62 -10.64 10.33
N ARG A 114 -9.82 -11.70 10.21
CA ARG A 114 -10.29 -13.09 10.32
C ARG A 114 -9.87 -13.76 11.62
N TYR A 115 -8.70 -13.39 12.12
CA TYR A 115 -8.06 -14.00 13.28
C TYR A 115 -7.67 -12.92 14.31
N PRO A 116 -8.64 -12.19 14.90
CA PRO A 116 -8.38 -11.11 15.85
C PRO A 116 -7.63 -11.58 17.12
N GLU A 117 -7.78 -12.84 17.51
CA GLU A 117 -7.09 -13.49 18.62
C GLU A 117 -5.55 -13.49 18.44
N HIS A 118 -5.08 -13.55 17.19
CA HIS A 118 -3.65 -13.53 16.86
C HIS A 118 -3.10 -12.10 16.65
N MET A 119 -3.89 -11.05 16.92
CA MET A 119 -3.45 -9.66 16.70
C MET A 119 -2.24 -9.26 17.56
N LYS A 120 -2.14 -9.83 18.77
CA LYS A 120 -1.10 -9.51 19.77
C LYS A 120 -0.03 -10.60 19.89
N ASP A 121 -0.01 -11.54 18.96
CA ASP A 121 0.97 -12.63 18.94
C ASP A 121 2.23 -12.21 18.17
N LEU A 122 3.39 -12.27 18.81
CA LEU A 122 4.69 -11.96 18.18
C LEU A 122 5.06 -12.97 17.08
N GLY A 123 4.60 -14.22 17.19
CA GLY A 123 4.79 -15.25 16.16
C GLY A 123 4.00 -14.95 14.88
N ASN A 124 2.89 -14.23 15.02
CA ASN A 124 2.06 -13.80 13.90
C ASN A 124 2.58 -12.52 13.22
N LEU A 125 3.65 -11.89 13.71
CA LEU A 125 4.18 -10.65 13.16
C LEU A 125 5.47 -10.89 12.39
N VAL A 126 5.60 -10.26 11.23
CA VAL A 126 6.82 -10.27 10.42
C VAL A 126 7.14 -8.91 9.81
N THR A 127 8.42 -8.62 9.66
CA THR A 127 8.90 -7.45 8.92
C THR A 127 8.75 -7.68 7.42
N CYS A 128 8.20 -6.71 6.69
CA CYS A 128 8.03 -6.77 5.26
C CYS A 128 8.33 -5.45 4.54
N CYS A 129 8.60 -5.54 3.24
CA CYS A 129 8.70 -4.39 2.35
C CYS A 129 7.32 -4.03 1.77
N GLY A 130 7.13 -2.78 1.33
CA GLY A 130 5.85 -2.30 0.79
C GLY A 130 5.33 -3.10 -0.41
N GLN A 131 6.23 -3.67 -1.22
CA GLN A 131 5.84 -4.50 -2.34
C GLN A 131 5.25 -5.85 -1.89
N CYS A 132 5.91 -6.54 -0.94
CA CYS A 132 5.40 -7.80 -0.40
C CYS A 132 4.09 -7.57 0.37
N HIS A 133 4.02 -6.50 1.16
CA HIS A 133 2.80 -6.10 1.86
C HIS A 133 1.62 -5.95 0.88
N TYR A 134 1.81 -5.18 -0.20
CA TYR A 134 0.76 -4.99 -1.21
C TYR A 134 0.25 -6.31 -1.81
N TRP A 135 1.16 -7.19 -2.23
CA TRP A 135 0.77 -8.46 -2.85
C TRP A 135 0.16 -9.45 -1.87
N LYS A 136 0.60 -9.44 -0.62
CA LYS A 136 -0.04 -10.23 0.44
C LYS A 136 -1.46 -9.74 0.70
N THR A 137 -1.69 -8.43 0.81
CA THR A 137 -3.06 -7.91 0.98
C THR A 137 -3.98 -8.39 -0.14
N ARG A 138 -3.53 -8.35 -1.41
CA ARG A 138 -4.30 -8.90 -2.54
C ARG A 138 -4.53 -10.40 -2.46
N PHE A 139 -3.53 -11.14 -1.97
CA PHE A 139 -3.68 -12.55 -1.69
C PHE A 139 -4.73 -12.81 -0.61
N GLU A 140 -4.71 -12.08 0.50
CA GLU A 140 -5.68 -12.21 1.60
C GLU A 140 -7.10 -11.83 1.17
N GLU A 141 -7.26 -10.76 0.39
CA GLU A 141 -8.55 -10.38 -0.18
C GLU A 141 -9.13 -11.54 -1.00
N LYS A 142 -8.30 -12.23 -1.80
CA LYS A 142 -8.73 -13.36 -2.62
C LYS A 142 -8.92 -14.65 -1.84
N TYR A 143 -8.01 -14.96 -0.92
CA TYR A 143 -7.96 -16.24 -0.22
C TYR A 143 -8.86 -16.24 1.01
N TYR A 144 -8.87 -15.18 1.81
CA TYR A 144 -9.70 -15.08 3.01
C TYR A 144 -10.99 -14.31 2.78
N GLY A 145 -11.08 -13.47 1.74
CA GLY A 145 -12.22 -12.58 1.54
C GLY A 145 -12.18 -11.37 2.46
N THR A 146 -11.00 -10.90 2.85
CA THR A 146 -10.83 -9.68 3.67
C THR A 146 -11.11 -8.41 2.85
N GLY A 147 -11.26 -7.26 3.53
CA GLY A 147 -11.51 -5.97 2.88
C GLY A 147 -12.91 -5.40 3.14
N LEU A 148 -13.26 -4.27 2.50
CA LEU A 148 -14.57 -3.61 2.71
C LEU A 148 -15.74 -4.35 2.03
N HIS A 149 -15.46 -5.01 0.91
CA HIS A 149 -16.47 -5.71 0.10
C HIS A 149 -16.16 -7.21 -0.05
N GLY A 150 -15.20 -7.72 0.74
CA GLY A 150 -14.85 -9.13 0.72
C GLY A 150 -15.89 -9.97 1.46
N GLN A 151 -16.19 -11.16 0.92
CA GLN A 151 -17.02 -12.15 1.58
C GLN A 151 -16.12 -13.19 2.26
N PRO A 152 -16.23 -13.40 3.59
CA PRO A 152 -15.34 -14.30 4.29
C PRO A 152 -15.42 -15.73 3.77
N THR A 153 -14.28 -16.25 3.34
CA THR A 153 -14.17 -17.64 2.89
C THR A 153 -13.97 -18.60 4.07
N LYS A 154 -14.25 -19.90 3.86
CA LYS A 154 -14.00 -20.98 4.84
C LYS A 154 -12.60 -21.60 4.71
N ASN A 155 -11.67 -20.91 4.07
CA ASN A 155 -10.33 -21.44 3.84
C ASN A 155 -9.51 -21.52 5.14
N PRO A 156 -8.64 -22.53 5.30
CA PRO A 156 -7.87 -22.71 6.53
C PRO A 156 -6.81 -21.62 6.73
N PRO A 157 -6.41 -21.34 7.98
CA PRO A 157 -5.31 -20.41 8.28
C PRO A 157 -4.00 -20.93 7.69
N ILE A 158 -3.23 -20.04 7.06
CA ILE A 158 -1.89 -20.34 6.55
C ILE A 158 -0.92 -19.54 7.41
N THR A 159 -0.03 -20.24 8.11
CA THR A 159 1.00 -19.62 8.95
C THR A 159 2.39 -19.67 8.31
N ASP A 160 2.60 -20.52 7.30
CA ASP A 160 3.88 -20.62 6.60
C ASP A 160 4.16 -19.37 5.73
N VAL A 161 5.08 -18.55 6.21
CA VAL A 161 5.57 -17.34 5.54
C VAL A 161 6.10 -17.64 4.14
N LYS A 162 6.75 -18.79 3.94
CA LYS A 162 7.31 -19.18 2.63
C LYS A 162 6.20 -19.53 1.64
N LEU A 163 5.17 -20.24 2.09
CA LEU A 163 4.00 -20.53 1.27
C LEU A 163 3.27 -19.23 0.87
N ILE A 164 3.02 -18.33 1.84
CA ILE A 164 2.37 -17.03 1.58
C ILE A 164 3.20 -16.19 0.60
N ALA A 165 4.53 -16.15 0.77
CA ALA A 165 5.42 -15.43 -0.14
C ALA A 165 5.31 -15.95 -1.58
N LYS A 166 5.30 -17.29 -1.75
CA LYS A 166 5.15 -17.92 -3.07
C LYS A 166 3.79 -17.63 -3.70
N LEU A 167 2.70 -17.75 -2.94
CA LEU A 167 1.34 -17.49 -3.43
C LEU A 167 1.15 -16.03 -3.83
N SER A 168 1.66 -15.11 -3.01
CA SER A 168 1.63 -13.66 -3.29
C SER A 168 2.49 -13.31 -4.52
N GLN A 169 3.64 -13.96 -4.69
CA GLN A 169 4.49 -13.78 -5.87
C GLN A 169 3.83 -14.35 -7.14
N LYS A 170 3.13 -15.47 -7.05
CA LYS A 170 2.36 -16.02 -8.17
C LYS A 170 1.32 -15.02 -8.66
N LEU A 171 0.53 -14.45 -7.74
CA LEU A 171 -0.45 -13.38 -8.04
C LEU A 171 0.20 -12.16 -8.71
N ARG A 172 1.36 -11.73 -8.21
CA ARG A 172 2.13 -10.64 -8.82
C ARG A 172 2.50 -10.95 -10.28
N ASN A 173 2.98 -12.16 -10.54
CA ASN A 173 3.42 -12.57 -11.87
C ASN A 173 2.23 -12.67 -12.84
N GLU A 174 1.12 -13.25 -12.41
CA GLU A 174 -0.13 -13.30 -13.19
C GLU A 174 -0.62 -11.90 -13.57
N HIS A 175 -0.60 -10.96 -12.62
CA HIS A 175 -0.97 -9.57 -12.89
C HIS A 175 0.02 -8.87 -13.85
N ALA A 176 1.32 -9.19 -13.77
CA ALA A 176 2.31 -8.64 -14.69
C ALA A 176 2.12 -9.16 -16.13
N LEU A 177 1.67 -10.41 -16.30
CA LEU A 177 1.34 -10.98 -17.61
C LEU A 177 0.13 -10.31 -18.24
N LYS A 178 -0.92 -10.01 -17.47
CA LYS A 178 -2.14 -9.34 -17.97
C LYS A 178 -1.95 -7.88 -18.40
N ARG A 179 -0.80 -7.27 -18.08
CA ARG A 179 -0.47 -5.87 -18.41
C ARG A 179 0.43 -5.73 -19.64
N LYS A 180 0.91 -6.84 -20.18
CA LYS A 180 1.62 -6.91 -21.46
C LYS A 180 0.61 -7.15 -22.56
#